data_AF-A0A150WNY3-F1
#
_entry.id   AF-A0A150WNY3-F1
#
_cell.length_a   1.000
_cell.length_b   1.000
_cell.length_c   1.000
_cell.angle_alpha   90.00
_cell.angle_beta   90.00
_cell.angle_gamma   90.00
#
_symmetry.space_group_name_H-M   'P 1'
#
loop_
_entity.id
_entity.type
_entity.pdbx_description
1 polymer ?
#
loop_
_entity_poly.entity_id
_entity_poly.type
_entity_poly.pdbx_seq_one_letter_code
_entity_poly.pdbx_strand_id
1 'polypeptide(L)'
;MRLFIKLALIVCGLLLSQCGTVPKNIPTFSKEVIEPQVQEKITLYQIDVVKIKKDMARLKEIIKRKKVLSPQDEALHRSLLQAYKQLKYRPFEGQLSIPPKTALTLPLKSYCLEGGKAAPQSDEVFQWRKNNGKFLYLKEILKLSAEGKYDQADIQQIVWGLHNQTLWENYPEAEQSILKRIDVNAPLKLPSKIKSEFKDKIFDEMTGKVPGEIFKAADLVKGRYYDYQDFMQATMSAKAQGAVPKQRLSSVEGTSLYVLTQSEGFDRQEVSFFNTTDQPQSLSLYDYYQAPFRQNVQAIAAYFGWNSERELLAGLEKLLYDDMVRAGFGFVPGLNDLIDLYEAGTGKNFFTDEYLTDQERFMAAIGVLAGSGEAYRYADKVLHGPVSYADDVQKKYRQIKNMESYKTLEKLSRDVEELNISHDWRVKVSKGSKKELQGIEFLDPNNDHIRVRVMPGKPNSEYRNSRDAYIRVSKDGKYYDKNGIKLEVEDTDDSHIPFGDFDISKFPWIKPEVE
;
A
#
# COMPACT_ATOMS: atom_id res chain seq x y z
N MET A 1 26.07 4.12 55.34
CA MET A 1 26.44 4.21 53.91
C MET A 1 26.88 2.87 53.30
N ARG A 2 27.93 2.18 53.81
CA ARG A 2 28.38 0.87 53.27
C ARG A 2 27.32 -0.25 53.28
N LEU A 3 26.43 -0.28 54.27
CA LEU A 3 25.34 -1.26 54.35
C LEU A 3 24.24 -1.02 53.31
N PHE A 4 23.91 0.26 53.04
CA PHE A 4 22.94 0.65 52.01
C PHE A 4 23.43 0.34 50.60
N ILE A 5 24.72 0.52 50.33
CA ILE A 5 25.33 0.16 49.04
C ILE A 5 25.29 -1.36 48.81
N LYS A 6 25.57 -2.17 49.85
CA LYS A 6 25.45 -3.63 49.77
C LYS A 6 23.99 -4.07 49.54
N LEU A 7 23.02 -3.45 50.21
CA LEU A 7 21.60 -3.77 50.02
C LEU A 7 21.12 -3.38 48.61
N ALA A 8 21.53 -2.23 48.09
CA ALA A 8 21.21 -1.78 46.73
C ALA A 8 21.81 -2.70 45.66
N LEU A 9 23.05 -3.20 45.85
CA LEU A 9 23.68 -4.16 44.95
C LEU A 9 23.00 -5.53 44.99
N ILE A 10 22.53 -5.99 46.15
CA ILE A 10 21.77 -7.25 46.26
C ILE A 10 20.38 -7.12 45.62
N VAL A 11 19.70 -5.99 45.81
CA VAL A 11 18.40 -5.72 45.17
C VAL A 11 18.55 -5.56 43.65
N CYS A 12 19.60 -4.89 43.16
CA CYS A 12 19.92 -4.87 41.73
C CYS A 12 20.31 -6.25 41.19
N GLY A 13 21.06 -7.06 41.94
CA GLY A 13 21.41 -8.43 41.55
C GLY A 13 20.18 -9.35 41.45
N LEU A 14 19.23 -9.23 42.40
CA LEU A 14 17.98 -9.98 42.38
C LEU A 14 17.03 -9.51 41.26
N LEU A 15 16.94 -8.19 41.00
CA LEU A 15 16.14 -7.65 39.89
C LEU A 15 16.73 -7.97 38.51
N LEU A 16 18.05 -8.11 38.38
CA LEU A 16 18.71 -8.50 37.12
C LEU A 16 18.64 -10.01 36.85
N SER A 17 18.36 -10.83 37.88
CA SER A 17 18.22 -12.29 37.73
C SER A 17 16.85 -12.74 37.17
N GLN A 18 15.88 -11.82 37.04
CA GLN A 18 14.60 -12.06 36.36
C GLN A 18 14.62 -11.68 34.85
N CYS A 19 15.80 -11.46 34.27
CA CYS A 19 15.94 -11.26 32.83
C CYS A 19 15.60 -12.55 32.06
N GLY A 20 14.32 -12.70 31.74
CA GLY A 20 13.77 -13.38 30.56
C GLY A 20 14.22 -14.82 30.35
N THR A 21 13.55 -15.76 31.01
CA THR A 21 13.42 -17.10 30.43
C THR A 21 12.76 -16.95 29.06
N VAL A 22 13.55 -17.07 28.01
CA VAL A 22 13.05 -17.09 26.62
C VAL A 22 11.91 -18.11 26.59
N PRO A 23 10.69 -17.73 26.15
CA PRO A 23 9.56 -18.65 26.14
C PRO A 23 9.97 -19.92 25.37
N LYS A 24 10.06 -21.04 26.10
CA LYS A 24 10.70 -22.28 25.62
C LYS A 24 9.97 -22.91 24.44
N ASN A 25 8.75 -22.49 24.13
CA ASN A 25 7.92 -23.07 23.09
C ASN A 25 7.39 -21.98 22.15
N ILE A 26 8.21 -21.56 21.20
CA ILE A 26 7.69 -20.85 20.03
C ILE A 26 6.98 -21.90 19.16
N PRO A 27 5.69 -21.71 18.83
CA PRO A 27 4.97 -22.67 18.02
C PRO A 27 5.58 -22.70 16.62
N THR A 28 5.98 -23.90 16.21
CA THR A 28 6.44 -24.18 14.85
C THR A 28 5.42 -25.07 14.17
N PHE A 29 5.12 -24.81 12.91
CA PHE A 29 4.10 -25.51 12.15
C PHE A 29 4.73 -26.34 11.03
N SER A 30 4.16 -27.51 10.75
CA SER A 30 4.57 -28.29 9.59
C SER A 30 4.03 -27.64 8.31
N LYS A 31 4.84 -27.65 7.25
CA LYS A 31 4.48 -27.06 5.96
C LYS A 31 3.25 -27.74 5.37
N GLU A 32 3.14 -29.05 5.56
CA GLU A 32 2.05 -29.91 5.10
C GLU A 32 0.69 -29.51 5.70
N VAL A 33 0.67 -28.83 6.85
CA VAL A 33 -0.56 -28.34 7.49
C VAL A 33 -0.99 -26.98 6.94
N ILE A 34 -0.04 -26.11 6.61
CA ILE A 34 -0.31 -24.72 6.22
C ILE A 34 -0.52 -24.58 4.71
N GLU A 35 0.27 -25.28 3.91
CA GLU A 35 0.25 -25.15 2.44
C GLU A 35 -1.12 -25.46 1.80
N PRO A 36 -1.90 -26.45 2.25
CA PRO A 36 -3.25 -26.70 1.73
C PRO A 36 -4.27 -25.59 2.01
N GLN A 37 -3.97 -24.66 2.93
CA GLN A 37 -4.87 -23.54 3.26
C GLN A 37 -4.67 -22.33 2.34
N VAL A 38 -3.65 -22.39 1.48
CA VAL A 38 -3.34 -21.38 0.47
C VAL A 38 -3.98 -21.79 -0.85
N GLN A 39 -4.59 -20.83 -1.54
CA GLN A 39 -5.27 -21.03 -2.83
C GLN A 39 -4.39 -20.61 -4.01
N GLU A 40 -3.54 -19.60 -3.85
CA GLU A 40 -2.67 -19.10 -4.93
C GLU A 40 -1.21 -18.97 -4.46
N LYS A 41 -0.28 -19.31 -5.36
CA LYS A 41 1.16 -19.13 -5.15
C LYS A 41 1.67 -18.02 -6.07
N ILE A 42 2.30 -17.02 -5.49
CA ILE A 42 2.86 -15.87 -6.20
C ILE A 42 4.36 -15.87 -5.96
N THR A 43 5.15 -16.00 -7.03
CA THR A 43 6.61 -15.86 -6.93
C THR A 43 7.08 -14.59 -7.62
N LEU A 44 7.79 -13.76 -6.86
CA LEU A 44 8.34 -12.50 -7.33
C LEU A 44 9.75 -12.72 -7.87
N TYR A 45 9.86 -12.92 -9.18
CA TYR A 45 11.14 -12.99 -9.86
C TYR A 45 11.62 -11.63 -10.33
N GLN A 46 12.88 -11.58 -10.78
CA GLN A 46 13.39 -10.44 -11.53
C GLN A 46 12.54 -10.27 -12.78
N ILE A 47 12.08 -9.05 -13.03
CA ILE A 47 11.27 -8.75 -14.23
C ILE A 47 12.17 -8.13 -15.29
N ASP A 48 11.89 -8.49 -16.54
CA ASP A 48 12.46 -7.81 -17.69
C ASP A 48 11.59 -6.60 -18.03
N VAL A 49 11.98 -5.43 -17.47
CA VAL A 49 11.28 -4.16 -17.67
C VAL A 49 11.22 -3.78 -19.16
N VAL A 50 12.29 -4.06 -19.92
CA VAL A 50 12.37 -3.73 -21.34
C VAL A 50 11.36 -4.55 -22.13
N LYS A 51 11.29 -5.85 -21.86
CA LYS A 51 10.28 -6.74 -22.45
C LYS A 51 8.87 -6.30 -22.07
N ILE A 52 8.59 -6.00 -20.81
CA ILE A 52 7.25 -5.56 -20.36
C ILE A 52 6.83 -4.29 -21.10
N LYS A 53 7.70 -3.28 -21.20
CA LYS A 53 7.39 -2.04 -21.94
C LYS A 53 7.10 -2.30 -23.41
N LYS A 54 7.87 -3.19 -24.06
CA LYS A 54 7.64 -3.62 -25.45
C LYS A 54 6.29 -4.33 -25.61
N ASP A 55 5.98 -5.25 -24.70
CA ASP A 55 4.73 -6.01 -24.67
C ASP A 55 3.53 -5.09 -24.42
N MET A 56 3.67 -4.10 -23.53
CA MET A 56 2.67 -3.06 -23.29
C MET A 56 2.40 -2.22 -24.53
N ALA A 57 3.45 -1.77 -25.23
CA ALA A 57 3.30 -1.02 -26.47
C ALA A 57 2.56 -1.83 -27.54
N ARG A 58 2.88 -3.12 -27.66
CA ARG A 58 2.20 -4.05 -28.57
C ARG A 58 0.72 -4.22 -28.21
N LEU A 59 0.38 -4.46 -26.94
CA LEU A 59 -1.00 -4.59 -26.50
C LEU A 59 -1.79 -3.29 -26.73
N LYS A 60 -1.17 -2.13 -26.51
CA LYS A 60 -1.79 -0.82 -26.80
C LYS A 60 -2.20 -0.67 -28.27
N GLU A 61 -1.36 -1.10 -29.20
CA GLU A 61 -1.70 -1.10 -30.63
C GLU A 61 -2.79 -2.13 -30.97
N ILE A 62 -2.86 -3.26 -30.26
CA ILE A 62 -3.94 -4.25 -30.41
C ILE A 62 -5.27 -3.66 -29.95
N ILE A 63 -5.31 -3.04 -28.76
CA ILE A 63 -6.50 -2.40 -28.18
C ILE A 63 -7.08 -1.36 -29.15
N LYS A 64 -6.23 -0.52 -29.76
CA LYS A 64 -6.65 0.52 -30.72
C LYS A 64 -7.42 -0.03 -31.93
N ARG A 65 -7.16 -1.28 -32.34
CA ARG A 65 -7.83 -1.90 -33.49
C ARG A 65 -9.30 -2.23 -33.24
N LYS A 66 -9.75 -2.23 -31.97
CA LYS A 66 -11.13 -2.57 -31.56
C LYS A 66 -11.64 -3.93 -32.10
N LYS A 67 -10.74 -4.89 -32.35
CA LYS A 67 -11.07 -6.25 -32.80
C LYS A 67 -11.01 -7.25 -31.65
N VAL A 68 -11.67 -8.40 -31.80
CA VAL A 68 -11.52 -9.54 -30.88
C VAL A 68 -10.03 -9.93 -30.80
N LEU A 69 -9.55 -10.25 -29.60
CA LEU A 69 -8.16 -10.65 -29.40
C LEU A 69 -7.90 -11.97 -30.11
N SER A 70 -6.81 -12.06 -30.87
CA SER A 70 -6.34 -13.36 -31.35
C SER A 70 -5.79 -14.18 -30.17
N PRO A 71 -5.64 -15.51 -30.31
CA PRO A 71 -5.00 -16.33 -29.27
C PRO A 71 -3.60 -15.85 -28.85
N GLN A 72 -2.86 -15.24 -29.79
CA GLN A 72 -1.55 -14.64 -29.52
C GLN A 72 -1.67 -13.36 -28.68
N ASP A 73 -2.68 -12.54 -28.94
CA ASP A 73 -2.93 -11.32 -28.17
C ASP A 73 -3.46 -11.65 -26.77
N GLU A 74 -4.25 -12.71 -26.62
CA GLU A 74 -4.64 -13.21 -25.30
C GLU A 74 -3.44 -13.72 -24.49
N ALA A 75 -2.50 -14.42 -25.13
CA ALA A 75 -1.28 -14.89 -24.47
C ALA A 75 -0.42 -13.70 -24.01
N LEU A 76 -0.32 -12.66 -24.84
CA LEU A 76 0.33 -11.40 -24.49
C LEU A 76 -0.35 -10.73 -23.28
N HIS A 77 -1.68 -10.62 -23.29
CA HIS A 77 -2.45 -10.09 -22.18
C HIS A 77 -2.21 -10.90 -20.89
N ARG A 78 -2.27 -12.23 -20.94
CA ARG A 78 -1.99 -13.10 -19.77
C ARG A 78 -0.57 -12.89 -19.24
N SER A 79 0.42 -12.77 -20.13
CA SER A 79 1.80 -12.47 -19.72
C SER A 79 1.92 -11.10 -19.03
N LEU A 80 1.22 -10.08 -19.53
CA LEU A 80 1.20 -8.74 -18.93
C LEU A 80 0.44 -8.72 -17.60
N LEU A 81 -0.64 -9.49 -17.46
CA LEU A 81 -1.36 -9.67 -16.19
C LEU A 81 -0.49 -10.34 -15.13
N GLN A 82 0.31 -11.34 -15.52
CA GLN A 82 1.27 -11.98 -14.62
C GLN A 82 2.37 -10.99 -14.18
N ALA A 83 2.89 -10.19 -15.11
CA ALA A 83 3.84 -9.13 -14.79
C ALA A 83 3.24 -8.08 -13.84
N TYR A 84 1.96 -7.75 -14.03
CA TYR A 84 1.21 -6.88 -13.12
C TYR A 84 1.10 -7.46 -11.71
N LYS A 85 0.71 -8.74 -11.56
CA LYS A 85 0.67 -9.41 -10.25
C LYS A 85 2.06 -9.37 -9.57
N GLN A 86 3.12 -9.66 -10.32
CA GLN A 86 4.49 -9.58 -9.80
C GLN A 86 4.89 -8.16 -9.40
N LEU A 87 4.47 -7.13 -10.13
CA LEU A 87 4.76 -5.73 -9.78
C LEU A 87 3.94 -5.23 -8.59
N LYS A 88 2.65 -5.56 -8.53
CA LYS A 88 1.70 -5.10 -7.51
C LYS A 88 2.09 -5.54 -6.10
N TYR A 89 2.55 -6.77 -5.96
CA TYR A 89 2.87 -7.36 -4.66
C TYR A 89 4.34 -7.23 -4.28
N ARG A 90 5.14 -6.50 -5.07
CA ARG A 90 6.51 -6.18 -4.67
C ARG A 90 6.52 -5.24 -3.48
N PRO A 91 7.45 -5.43 -2.53
CA PRO A 91 7.66 -4.47 -1.46
C PRO A 91 7.90 -3.06 -2.00
N PHE A 92 7.19 -2.08 -1.47
CA PHE A 92 7.41 -0.67 -1.75
C PHE A 92 7.83 0.06 -0.48
N GLU A 93 9.01 0.69 -0.47
CA GLU A 93 9.60 1.28 0.75
C GLU A 93 9.61 0.30 1.93
N GLY A 94 9.91 -0.98 1.63
CA GLY A 94 9.90 -2.08 2.59
C GLY A 94 8.52 -2.55 3.04
N GLN A 95 7.43 -1.91 2.62
CA GLN A 95 6.06 -2.38 2.90
C GLN A 95 5.68 -3.48 1.92
N LEU A 96 5.42 -4.67 2.45
CA LEU A 96 4.99 -5.86 1.72
C LEU A 96 3.51 -6.12 1.98
N SER A 97 2.70 -6.14 0.92
CA SER A 97 1.29 -6.51 0.97
C SER A 97 1.11 -7.95 0.50
N ILE A 98 0.53 -8.80 1.35
CA ILE A 98 0.34 -10.23 1.10
C ILE A 98 -1.18 -10.50 1.00
N PRO A 99 -1.70 -10.88 -0.18
CA PRO A 99 -3.13 -11.10 -0.35
C PRO A 99 -3.69 -12.23 0.52
N PRO A 100 -5.02 -12.27 0.76
CA PRO A 100 -5.68 -13.41 1.40
C PRO A 100 -5.35 -14.74 0.73
N LYS A 101 -5.29 -15.82 1.50
CA LYS A 101 -5.12 -17.20 0.98
C LYS A 101 -3.97 -17.35 -0.04
N THR A 102 -2.87 -16.62 0.12
CA THR A 102 -1.71 -16.69 -0.79
C THR A 102 -0.44 -17.19 -0.09
N ALA A 103 0.43 -17.80 -0.88
CA ALA A 103 1.84 -17.96 -0.57
C ALA A 103 2.65 -17.04 -1.48
N LEU A 104 3.28 -16.01 -0.91
CA LEU A 104 4.11 -15.05 -1.62
C LEU A 104 5.59 -15.37 -1.39
N THR A 105 6.28 -15.81 -2.43
CA THR A 105 7.72 -16.10 -2.40
C THR A 105 8.50 -14.97 -3.07
N LEU A 106 9.54 -14.48 -2.41
CA LEU A 106 10.42 -13.46 -2.98
C LEU A 106 11.88 -13.63 -2.54
N PRO A 107 12.84 -13.33 -3.43
CA PRO A 107 14.23 -13.22 -3.07
C PRO A 107 14.46 -11.88 -2.35
N LEU A 108 15.14 -11.95 -1.20
CA LEU A 108 15.59 -10.81 -0.43
C LEU A 108 17.11 -10.79 -0.40
N LYS A 109 17.69 -9.60 -0.51
CA LYS A 109 19.09 -9.40 -0.11
C LYS A 109 19.14 -9.39 1.41
N SER A 110 20.25 -9.81 1.98
CA SER A 110 20.38 -9.90 3.43
C SER A 110 21.72 -9.44 3.97
N TYR A 111 21.71 -9.17 5.27
CA TYR A 111 22.86 -8.83 6.08
C TYR A 111 22.90 -9.70 7.32
N CYS A 112 24.09 -10.18 7.62
CA CYS A 112 24.42 -10.87 8.85
C CYS A 112 24.57 -9.85 9.98
N LEU A 113 23.88 -10.03 11.11
CA LEU A 113 23.80 -9.00 12.15
C LEU A 113 24.84 -9.15 13.27
N GLU A 114 25.58 -10.26 13.31
CA GLU A 114 26.42 -10.65 14.46
C GLU A 114 27.74 -11.33 14.01
N GLY A 115 28.77 -10.57 13.63
CA GLY A 115 29.97 -11.08 12.93
C GLY A 115 30.86 -12.10 13.66
N GLY A 116 30.52 -12.50 14.89
CA GLY A 116 31.20 -13.54 15.67
C GLY A 116 30.48 -14.89 15.71
N LYS A 117 29.34 -15.06 15.03
CA LYS A 117 28.58 -16.32 15.01
C LYS A 117 28.65 -17.00 13.65
N ALA A 118 28.22 -18.26 13.59
CA ALA A 118 28.24 -19.03 12.35
C ALA A 118 27.26 -18.47 11.31
N ALA A 119 27.65 -18.53 10.04
CA ALA A 119 26.74 -18.29 8.93
C ALA A 119 25.56 -19.28 8.96
N PRO A 120 24.38 -18.89 8.47
CA PRO A 120 23.21 -19.77 8.42
C PRO A 120 23.43 -20.93 7.44
N GLN A 121 22.87 -22.10 7.75
CA GLN A 121 22.73 -23.19 6.79
C GLN A 121 21.54 -22.92 5.87
N SER A 122 21.47 -23.60 4.71
CA SER A 122 20.46 -23.30 3.71
C SER A 122 19.02 -23.57 4.16
N ASP A 123 18.84 -24.52 5.08
CA ASP A 123 17.58 -24.87 5.71
C ASP A 123 17.44 -24.31 7.13
N GLU A 124 18.24 -23.29 7.49
CA GLU A 124 18.14 -22.67 8.82
C GLU A 124 16.73 -22.12 9.05
N VAL A 125 16.14 -22.51 10.17
CA VAL A 125 14.83 -22.01 10.57
C VAL A 125 15.02 -20.71 11.34
N PHE A 126 14.31 -19.66 10.93
CA PHE A 126 14.31 -18.37 11.60
C PHE A 126 12.95 -18.03 12.17
N GLN A 127 12.92 -17.25 13.24
CA GLN A 127 11.75 -16.53 13.70
C GLN A 127 11.87 -15.05 13.31
N TRP A 128 10.83 -14.51 12.68
CA TRP A 128 10.77 -13.09 12.34
C TRP A 128 10.33 -12.28 13.56
N ARG A 129 11.24 -11.47 14.09
CA ARG A 129 11.04 -10.66 15.30
C ARG A 129 11.12 -9.18 15.00
N LYS A 130 10.36 -8.38 15.73
CA LYS A 130 10.46 -6.92 15.64
C LYS A 130 11.79 -6.44 16.20
N ASN A 131 12.45 -5.52 15.49
CA ASN A 131 13.64 -4.86 15.98
C ASN A 131 13.29 -3.73 16.95
N ASN A 132 12.94 -4.08 18.18
CA ASN A 132 12.63 -3.13 19.27
C ASN A 132 13.90 -2.45 19.82
N GLY A 133 14.76 -1.93 18.94
CA GLY A 133 16.04 -1.30 19.29
C GLY A 133 17.18 -2.26 19.59
N LYS A 134 17.01 -3.57 19.36
CA LYS A 134 18.07 -4.57 19.58
C LYS A 134 19.29 -4.30 18.68
N PHE A 135 19.05 -3.99 17.41
CA PHE A 135 20.06 -3.63 16.44
C PHE A 135 19.94 -2.15 16.10
N LEU A 136 20.96 -1.38 16.49
CA LEU A 136 21.01 0.06 16.29
C LEU A 136 20.99 0.38 14.79
N TYR A 137 20.17 1.35 14.39
CA TYR A 137 20.01 1.83 13.01
C TYR A 137 19.55 0.81 11.96
N LEU A 138 19.10 -0.39 12.35
CA LEU A 138 18.82 -1.43 11.37
C LEU A 138 17.80 -0.99 10.30
N LYS A 139 16.71 -0.33 10.73
CA LYS A 139 15.66 0.14 9.83
C LYS A 139 16.19 1.15 8.82
N GLU A 140 17.00 2.09 9.28
CA GLU A 140 17.61 3.14 8.48
C GLU A 140 18.64 2.55 7.50
N ILE A 141 19.44 1.57 7.94
CA ILE A 141 20.39 0.86 7.09
C ILE A 141 19.66 0.13 5.97
N LEU A 142 18.61 -0.63 6.27
CA LEU A 142 17.87 -1.38 5.25
C LEU A 142 17.17 -0.45 4.23
N LYS A 143 16.68 0.70 4.67
CA LYS A 143 16.17 1.76 3.78
C LYS A 143 17.27 2.28 2.85
N LEU A 144 18.44 2.59 3.41
CA LEU A 144 19.57 3.09 2.64
C LEU A 144 20.06 2.06 1.62
N SER A 145 20.14 0.78 2.00
CA SER A 145 20.50 -0.33 1.12
C SER A 145 19.51 -0.51 -0.03
N ALA A 146 18.22 -0.30 0.22
CA ALA A 146 17.19 -0.40 -0.81
C ALA A 146 17.30 0.71 -1.88
N GLU A 147 18.03 1.82 -1.62
CA GLU A 147 18.34 2.82 -2.64
C GLU A 147 19.34 2.32 -3.69
N GLY A 148 20.07 1.24 -3.42
CA GLY A 148 21.04 0.66 -4.36
C GLY A 148 22.28 1.51 -4.64
N LYS A 149 22.57 2.51 -3.79
CA LYS A 149 23.71 3.44 -3.97
C LYS A 149 25.01 2.99 -3.31
N TYR A 150 24.96 1.96 -2.47
CA TYR A 150 26.09 1.49 -1.67
C TYR A 150 26.32 0.01 -1.92
N ASP A 151 27.59 -0.37 -1.91
CA ASP A 151 27.98 -1.77 -2.06
C ASP A 151 27.55 -2.56 -0.82
N GLN A 152 27.14 -3.80 -1.05
CA GLN A 152 26.64 -4.66 0.03
C GLN A 152 27.72 -4.94 1.08
N ALA A 153 28.99 -5.04 0.67
CA ALA A 153 30.11 -5.26 1.56
C ALA A 153 30.31 -4.09 2.56
N ASP A 154 30.23 -2.85 2.09
CA ASP A 154 30.36 -1.65 2.92
C ASP A 154 29.25 -1.60 3.98
N ILE A 155 28.01 -1.87 3.58
CA ILE A 155 26.89 -1.90 4.52
C ILE A 155 27.02 -3.05 5.51
N GLN A 156 27.44 -4.24 5.05
CA GLN A 156 27.65 -5.41 5.90
C GLN A 156 28.72 -5.14 6.96
N GLN A 157 29.79 -4.44 6.59
CA GLN A 157 30.86 -4.02 7.49
C GLN A 157 30.37 -3.02 8.54
N ILE A 158 29.57 -2.03 8.15
CA ILE A 158 28.95 -1.09 9.09
C ILE A 158 28.06 -1.83 10.10
N VAL A 159 27.21 -2.76 9.64
CA VAL A 159 26.33 -3.56 10.50
C VAL A 159 27.13 -4.33 11.54
N TRP A 160 28.21 -5.00 11.14
CA TRP A 160 29.07 -5.73 12.06
C TRP A 160 29.84 -4.80 13.00
N GLY A 161 30.35 -3.66 12.53
CA GLY A 161 31.00 -2.66 13.37
C GLY A 161 30.06 -2.11 14.45
N LEU A 162 28.80 -1.82 14.09
CA LEU A 162 27.79 -1.36 15.04
C LEU A 162 27.51 -2.42 16.12
N HIS A 163 27.40 -3.70 15.73
CA HIS A 163 27.25 -4.79 16.70
C HIS A 163 28.49 -4.96 17.59
N ASN A 164 29.69 -4.83 17.01
CA ASN A 164 30.96 -4.88 17.74
C ASN A 164 31.21 -3.66 18.64
N GLN A 165 30.31 -2.66 18.60
CA GLN A 165 30.44 -1.41 19.34
C GLN A 165 31.73 -0.66 18.99
N THR A 166 32.15 -0.72 17.73
CA THR A 166 33.34 -0.02 17.22
C THR A 166 33.29 1.46 17.62
N LEU A 167 34.42 1.99 18.08
CA LEU A 167 34.52 3.41 18.43
C LEU A 167 34.35 4.27 17.18
N TRP A 168 33.63 5.39 17.30
CA TRP A 168 33.37 6.34 16.22
C TRP A 168 34.65 6.73 15.46
N GLU A 169 35.72 7.02 16.19
CA GLU A 169 37.00 7.47 15.64
C GLU A 169 37.75 6.37 14.88
N ASN A 170 37.34 5.11 15.03
CA ASN A 170 37.97 3.97 14.36
C ASN A 170 37.27 3.60 13.04
N TYR A 171 36.09 4.14 12.75
CA TYR A 171 35.45 3.95 11.45
C TYR A 171 36.18 4.75 10.35
N PRO A 172 36.36 4.20 9.14
CA PRO A 172 36.83 4.94 7.97
C PRO A 172 35.91 6.11 7.62
N GLU A 173 36.46 7.14 6.98
CA GLU A 173 35.69 8.35 6.60
C GLU A 173 34.46 8.06 5.72
N ALA A 174 34.57 7.06 4.83
CA ALA A 174 33.45 6.62 3.99
C ALA A 174 32.29 6.07 4.84
N GLU A 175 32.57 5.19 5.79
CA GLU A 175 31.58 4.62 6.70
C GLU A 175 31.02 5.67 7.66
N GLN A 176 31.86 6.57 8.17
CA GLN A 176 31.41 7.71 8.98
C GLN A 176 30.41 8.58 8.20
N SER A 177 30.64 8.79 6.90
CA SER A 177 29.75 9.57 6.04
C SER A 177 28.40 8.87 5.85
N ILE A 178 28.40 7.54 5.69
CA ILE A 178 27.19 6.72 5.64
C ILE A 178 26.42 6.80 6.97
N LEU A 179 27.11 6.63 8.09
CA LEU A 179 26.50 6.70 9.44
C LEU A 179 25.92 8.09 9.74
N LYS A 180 26.60 9.17 9.33
CA LYS A 180 26.07 10.55 9.45
C LYS A 180 24.83 10.78 8.57
N ARG A 181 24.76 10.14 7.41
CA ARG A 181 23.57 10.20 6.54
C ARG A 181 22.38 9.48 7.17
N ILE A 182 22.63 8.38 7.87
CA ILE A 182 21.61 7.66 8.66
C ILE A 182 21.15 8.51 9.85
N ASP A 183 22.11 9.04 10.62
CA ASP A 183 21.84 9.89 11.77
C ASP A 183 22.97 10.92 11.93
N VAL A 184 22.65 12.20 11.77
CA VAL A 184 23.61 13.31 11.93
C VAL A 184 24.28 13.31 13.31
N ASN A 185 23.62 12.73 14.32
CA ASN A 185 24.13 12.59 15.68
C ASN A 185 24.82 11.25 15.95
N ALA A 186 25.11 10.43 14.92
CA ALA A 186 25.87 9.19 15.06
C ALA A 186 27.18 9.35 15.88
N PRO A 187 28.00 10.41 15.70
CA PRO A 187 29.20 10.62 16.52
C PRO A 187 28.90 10.73 18.02
N LEU A 188 27.72 11.25 18.38
CA LEU A 188 27.27 11.43 19.76
C LEU A 188 26.54 10.20 20.31
N LYS A 189 26.03 9.30 19.46
CA LYS A 189 25.31 8.09 19.89
C LYS A 189 26.22 6.88 20.00
N LEU A 190 27.19 6.76 19.09
CA LEU A 190 28.11 5.64 19.06
C LEU A 190 29.16 5.73 20.19
N PRO A 191 29.79 4.60 20.56
CA PRO A 191 30.94 4.58 21.45
C PRO A 191 32.05 5.50 20.91
N SER A 192 32.78 6.18 21.79
CA SER A 192 33.87 7.07 21.40
C SER A 192 34.96 7.07 22.45
N LYS A 193 36.20 7.39 22.05
CA LYS A 193 37.34 7.42 22.98
C LYS A 193 37.13 8.40 24.13
N ILE A 194 36.54 9.56 23.82
CA ILE A 194 36.22 10.60 24.81
C ILE A 194 35.24 10.05 25.87
N LYS A 195 34.22 9.29 25.46
CA LYS A 195 33.25 8.70 26.40
C LYS A 195 33.87 7.59 27.25
N SER A 196 34.75 6.75 26.69
CA SER A 196 35.44 5.71 27.46
C SER A 196 36.40 6.33 28.48
N GLU A 197 37.22 7.31 28.09
CA GLU A 197 38.14 7.98 29.01
C GLU A 197 37.40 8.69 30.16
N PHE A 198 36.26 9.32 29.87
CA PHE A 198 35.42 9.94 30.91
C PHE A 198 34.82 8.90 31.85
N LYS A 199 34.34 7.76 31.31
CA LYS A 199 33.78 6.67 32.10
C LYS A 199 34.85 6.01 32.98
N ASP A 200 36.02 5.74 32.43
CA ASP A 200 37.11 5.07 33.14
C ASP A 200 37.67 5.94 34.26
N LYS A 201 37.83 7.26 34.05
CA LYS A 201 38.20 8.20 35.13
C LYS A 201 37.22 8.19 36.29
N ILE A 202 35.91 8.19 35.99
CA ILE A 202 34.86 8.13 37.03
C ILE A 202 34.84 6.76 37.72
N PHE A 203 35.05 5.67 36.97
CA PHE A 203 34.97 4.31 37.49
C PHE A 203 36.19 3.92 38.33
N ASP A 204 37.39 4.36 37.92
CA ASP A 204 38.64 4.19 38.66
C ASP A 204 38.63 4.95 39.99
N GLU A 205 38.00 6.13 40.02
CA GLU A 205 37.80 6.91 41.24
C GLU A 205 36.79 6.25 42.20
N MET A 206 35.84 5.45 41.68
CA MET A 206 34.81 4.79 42.49
C MET A 206 35.13 3.35 42.93
N THR A 207 35.89 2.56 42.16
CA THR A 207 35.93 1.09 42.37
C THR A 207 37.28 0.48 42.71
N GLY A 208 38.39 1.23 42.69
CA GLY A 208 39.68 0.72 43.18
C GLY A 208 40.14 -0.58 42.49
N LYS A 209 40.60 -0.45 41.24
CA LYS A 209 41.42 -1.40 40.43
C LYS A 209 41.19 -2.91 40.62
N VAL A 210 40.57 -3.55 39.61
CA VAL A 210 40.77 -4.97 39.31
C VAL A 210 41.39 -5.09 37.90
N PRO A 211 42.57 -5.74 37.74
CA PRO A 211 43.17 -5.98 36.43
C PRO A 211 42.45 -7.12 35.68
N GLY A 212 42.17 -6.90 34.39
CA GLY A 212 41.46 -7.84 33.52
C GLY A 212 42.34 -8.92 32.90
N GLU A 213 41.75 -10.11 32.76
CA GLU A 213 42.32 -11.33 32.18
C GLU A 213 42.48 -11.30 30.64
N ILE A 214 43.30 -12.24 30.19
CA ILE A 214 43.83 -12.45 28.83
C ILE A 214 42.75 -13.00 27.88
N PHE A 215 42.56 -12.33 26.73
CA PHE A 215 41.65 -12.77 25.68
C PHE A 215 42.22 -13.93 24.83
N LYS A 216 41.35 -14.88 24.50
CA LYS A 216 41.63 -15.99 23.56
C LYS A 216 41.60 -15.49 22.12
N ALA A 217 42.54 -15.97 21.31
CA ALA A 217 42.89 -15.46 19.98
C ALA A 217 41.89 -15.73 18.82
N ALA A 218 40.59 -15.85 19.11
CA ALA A 218 39.57 -16.03 18.06
C ALA A 218 38.34 -15.13 18.24
N ASP A 219 38.21 -14.41 19.37
CA ASP A 219 37.07 -13.54 19.62
C ASP A 219 37.39 -12.11 19.17
N LEU A 220 36.53 -11.54 18.33
CA LEU A 220 36.61 -10.13 17.93
C LEU A 220 36.60 -9.25 19.19
N VAL A 221 37.62 -8.40 19.30
CA VAL A 221 37.78 -7.50 20.45
C VAL A 221 36.77 -6.37 20.29
N LYS A 222 35.82 -6.33 21.22
CA LYS A 222 34.78 -5.32 21.29
C LYS A 222 35.39 -3.91 21.27
N GLY A 223 34.83 -3.02 20.44
CA GLY A 223 35.29 -1.63 20.29
C GLY A 223 36.40 -1.41 19.24
N ARG A 224 37.10 -2.46 18.81
CA ARG A 224 38.06 -2.38 17.72
C ARG A 224 37.34 -2.38 16.37
N TYR A 225 37.88 -1.64 15.42
CA TYR A 225 37.46 -1.72 14.02
C TYR A 225 38.10 -2.92 13.34
N TYR A 226 37.29 -3.60 12.53
CA TYR A 226 37.65 -4.74 11.70
C TYR A 226 37.07 -4.49 10.31
N ASP A 227 37.79 -4.87 9.28
CA ASP A 227 37.28 -4.75 7.92
C ASP A 227 36.34 -5.92 7.57
N TYR A 228 35.76 -5.87 6.38
CA TYR A 228 34.86 -6.91 5.89
C TYR A 228 35.50 -8.30 5.86
N GLN A 229 36.78 -8.40 5.46
CA GLN A 229 37.47 -9.68 5.34
C GLN A 229 37.70 -10.30 6.73
N ASP A 230 38.09 -9.49 7.70
CA ASP A 230 38.25 -9.91 9.10
C ASP A 230 36.95 -10.53 9.65
N PHE A 231 35.82 -9.82 9.52
CA PHE A 231 34.52 -10.30 10.00
C PHE A 231 34.01 -11.52 9.22
N MET A 232 34.20 -11.53 7.89
CA MET A 232 33.81 -12.64 7.04
C MET A 232 34.59 -13.90 7.42
N GLN A 233 35.91 -13.80 7.64
CA GLN A 233 36.73 -14.92 8.07
C GLN A 233 36.31 -15.43 9.44
N ALA A 234 36.05 -14.53 10.41
CA ALA A 234 35.54 -14.90 11.72
C ALA A 234 34.21 -15.68 11.61
N THR A 235 33.27 -15.15 10.81
CA THR A 235 31.96 -15.76 10.54
C THR A 235 32.09 -17.16 9.91
N MET A 236 32.96 -17.31 8.91
CA MET A 236 33.13 -18.58 8.19
C MET A 236 33.89 -19.62 9.01
N SER A 237 34.76 -19.18 9.91
CA SER A 237 35.47 -20.07 10.84
C SER A 237 34.57 -20.59 11.97
N ALA A 238 33.52 -19.83 12.31
CA ALA A 238 32.53 -20.23 13.30
C ALA A 238 31.66 -21.38 12.77
N LYS A 239 31.67 -22.51 13.48
CA LYS A 239 30.86 -23.69 13.12
C LYS A 239 29.49 -23.63 13.80
N ALA A 240 28.43 -23.80 13.01
CA ALA A 240 27.10 -24.05 13.56
C ALA A 240 27.10 -25.33 14.40
N GLN A 241 26.37 -25.34 15.51
CA GLN A 241 26.34 -26.43 16.49
C GLN A 241 24.89 -26.88 16.69
N GLY A 242 24.70 -28.18 16.88
CA GLY A 242 23.37 -28.77 16.99
C GLY A 242 22.69 -29.00 15.64
N ALA A 243 21.72 -29.91 15.63
CA ALA A 243 20.94 -30.24 14.45
C ALA A 243 20.03 -29.07 14.04
N VAL A 244 19.90 -28.86 12.73
CA VAL A 244 18.88 -27.93 12.19
C VAL A 244 17.50 -28.50 12.55
N PRO A 245 16.61 -27.70 13.15
CA PRO A 245 15.23 -28.13 13.36
C PRO A 245 14.62 -28.54 12.02
N LYS A 246 14.01 -29.73 11.94
CA LYS A 246 13.33 -30.20 10.71
C LYS A 246 12.41 -29.10 10.18
N GLN A 247 12.47 -28.84 8.87
CA GLN A 247 11.77 -27.74 8.17
C GLN A 247 10.42 -27.40 8.78
N ARG A 248 10.39 -26.26 9.45
CA ARG A 248 9.24 -25.77 10.20
C ARG A 248 8.95 -24.35 9.73
N LEU A 249 7.69 -24.08 9.47
CA LEU A 249 7.21 -22.73 9.32
C LEU A 249 7.25 -22.04 10.67
N SER A 250 7.74 -20.81 10.70
CA SER A 250 7.68 -19.93 11.87
C SER A 250 6.59 -18.88 11.70
N SER A 251 6.08 -18.35 12.80
CA SER A 251 5.19 -17.18 12.75
C SER A 251 5.99 -15.88 12.70
N VAL A 252 5.41 -14.87 12.06
CA VAL A 252 5.94 -13.49 12.09
C VAL A 252 5.33 -12.74 13.26
N GLU A 253 6.17 -12.23 14.15
CA GLU A 253 5.74 -11.57 15.39
C GLU A 253 4.72 -10.45 15.14
N GLY A 254 3.56 -10.55 15.80
CA GLY A 254 2.49 -9.55 15.72
C GLY A 254 1.63 -9.61 14.46
N THR A 255 1.68 -10.72 13.71
CA THR A 255 0.84 -10.93 12.50
C THR A 255 0.26 -12.34 12.48
N SER A 256 -0.65 -12.61 11.54
CA SER A 256 -1.16 -13.96 11.27
C SER A 256 -0.38 -14.71 10.17
N LEU A 257 0.81 -14.22 9.81
CA LEU A 257 1.63 -14.79 8.73
C LEU A 257 2.51 -15.93 9.24
N TYR A 258 2.67 -16.94 8.39
CA TYR A 258 3.70 -17.96 8.53
C TYR A 258 4.79 -17.75 7.49
N VAL A 259 6.03 -18.11 7.81
CA VAL A 259 7.18 -17.92 6.93
C VAL A 259 8.02 -19.18 6.83
N LEU A 260 8.43 -19.47 5.60
CA LEU A 260 9.54 -20.35 5.27
C LEU A 260 10.70 -19.49 4.76
N THR A 261 11.90 -19.75 5.25
CA THR A 261 13.12 -19.09 4.79
C THR A 261 14.09 -20.16 4.30
N GLN A 262 14.71 -19.90 3.15
CA GLN A 262 15.85 -20.65 2.64
C GLN A 262 17.01 -19.67 2.49
N SER A 263 18.13 -19.99 3.12
CA SER A 263 19.33 -19.15 3.07
C SER A 263 20.24 -19.58 1.93
N GLU A 264 20.68 -18.62 1.12
CA GLU A 264 21.78 -18.81 0.17
C GLU A 264 23.01 -18.11 0.75
N GLY A 265 23.56 -18.66 1.84
CA GLY A 265 24.60 -17.96 2.61
C GLY A 265 24.03 -16.81 3.44
N PHE A 266 24.78 -15.70 3.57
CA PHE A 266 24.40 -14.56 4.40
C PHE A 266 23.88 -13.35 3.61
N ASP A 267 24.12 -13.31 2.30
CA ASP A 267 23.85 -12.18 1.43
C ASP A 267 22.49 -12.26 0.71
N ARG A 268 21.88 -13.46 0.68
CA ARG A 268 20.58 -13.70 0.06
C ARG A 268 19.71 -14.69 0.82
N GLN A 269 18.41 -14.38 0.89
CA GLN A 269 17.36 -15.25 1.42
C GLN A 269 16.25 -15.41 0.38
N GLU A 270 15.74 -16.63 0.21
CA GLU A 270 14.45 -16.85 -0.42
C GLU A 270 13.39 -17.04 0.66
N VAL A 271 12.38 -16.18 0.67
CA VAL A 271 11.39 -16.13 1.74
C VAL A 271 9.99 -16.34 1.16
N SER A 272 9.27 -17.32 1.69
CA SER A 272 7.85 -17.57 1.38
C SER A 272 6.98 -17.17 2.56
N PHE A 273 6.14 -16.16 2.37
CA PHE A 273 5.11 -15.74 3.32
C PHE A 273 3.79 -16.43 3.00
N PHE A 274 3.17 -17.06 3.99
CA PHE A 274 1.88 -17.74 3.86
C PHE A 274 0.83 -16.94 4.64
N ASN A 275 -0.16 -16.41 3.92
CA ASN A 275 -1.35 -15.80 4.50
C ASN A 275 -2.52 -16.77 4.38
N THR A 276 -2.88 -17.43 5.48
CA THR A 276 -4.01 -18.37 5.50
C THR A 276 -5.35 -17.70 5.84
N THR A 277 -5.35 -16.38 6.05
CA THR A 277 -6.57 -15.63 6.41
C THR A 277 -7.34 -15.20 5.16
N ASP A 278 -8.59 -14.78 5.36
CA ASP A 278 -9.45 -14.21 4.30
C ASP A 278 -9.22 -12.70 4.10
N GLN A 279 -8.27 -12.10 4.83
CA GLN A 279 -7.96 -10.67 4.77
C GLN A 279 -6.51 -10.45 4.30
N PRO A 280 -6.24 -9.38 3.55
CA PRO A 280 -4.86 -9.04 3.21
C PRO A 280 -4.08 -8.74 4.48
N GLN A 281 -2.78 -9.04 4.46
CA GLN A 281 -1.85 -8.73 5.53
C GLN A 281 -0.77 -7.77 5.00
N SER A 282 -0.30 -6.86 5.86
CA SER A 282 0.77 -5.93 5.52
C SER A 282 1.92 -6.06 6.52
N LEU A 283 3.15 -6.01 6.03
CA LEU A 283 4.36 -6.18 6.81
C LEU A 283 5.44 -5.18 6.35
N SER A 284 6.02 -4.42 7.28
CA SER A 284 7.23 -3.64 6.98
C SER A 284 8.47 -4.49 7.18
N LEU A 285 9.14 -4.90 6.10
CA LEU A 285 10.36 -5.69 6.16
C LEU A 285 11.46 -5.03 7.01
N TYR A 286 11.51 -3.70 7.04
CA TYR A 286 12.53 -2.95 7.78
C TYR A 286 12.34 -2.95 9.30
N ASP A 287 11.16 -3.32 9.78
CA ASP A 287 10.86 -3.38 11.21
C ASP A 287 11.26 -4.73 11.82
N TYR A 288 11.68 -5.70 10.99
CA TYR A 288 11.91 -7.08 11.41
C TYR A 288 13.34 -7.54 11.14
N TYR A 289 13.76 -8.52 11.93
CA TYR A 289 14.94 -9.33 11.67
C TYR A 289 14.61 -10.82 11.89
N GLN A 290 15.43 -11.68 11.31
CA GLN A 290 15.30 -13.13 11.36
C GLN A 290 16.23 -13.67 12.45
N ALA A 291 15.65 -14.12 13.56
CA ALA A 291 16.36 -14.70 14.69
C ALA A 291 16.46 -16.23 14.49
N PRO A 292 17.66 -16.83 14.38
CA PRO A 292 17.79 -18.27 14.28
C PRO A 292 17.37 -18.94 15.59
N PHE A 293 16.89 -20.18 15.51
CA PHE A 293 16.62 -20.99 16.70
C PHE A 293 17.93 -21.45 17.37
N ARG A 294 19.00 -21.64 16.59
CA ARG A 294 20.32 -22.00 17.11
C ARG A 294 21.06 -20.75 17.58
N GLN A 295 21.44 -20.71 18.86
CA GLN A 295 22.02 -19.51 19.50
C GLN A 295 23.37 -19.08 18.91
N ASN A 296 24.11 -20.01 18.31
CA ASN A 296 25.42 -19.77 17.72
C ASN A 296 25.39 -19.52 16.20
N VAL A 297 24.21 -19.36 15.62
CA VAL A 297 24.00 -18.91 14.23
C VAL A 297 23.67 -17.41 14.24
N GLN A 298 24.08 -16.70 13.19
CA GLN A 298 23.82 -15.27 13.05
C GLN A 298 22.34 -14.96 12.83
N ALA A 299 21.86 -13.92 13.51
CA ALA A 299 20.65 -13.23 13.09
C ALA A 299 20.84 -12.55 11.73
N ILE A 300 19.76 -12.46 10.96
CA ILE A 300 19.79 -11.91 9.61
C ILE A 300 18.79 -10.77 9.49
N ALA A 301 19.16 -9.68 8.85
CA ALA A 301 18.21 -8.72 8.34
C ALA A 301 18.05 -8.90 6.83
N ALA A 302 16.84 -8.75 6.33
CA ALA A 302 16.55 -8.95 4.92
C ALA A 302 15.75 -7.77 4.37
N TYR A 303 16.05 -7.40 3.13
CA TYR A 303 15.37 -6.31 2.43
C TYR A 303 15.18 -6.65 0.95
N PHE A 304 14.24 -5.96 0.34
CA PHE A 304 14.00 -6.06 -1.09
C PHE A 304 14.82 -4.99 -1.82
N GLY A 305 15.80 -5.43 -2.61
CA GLY A 305 16.82 -4.56 -3.21
C GLY A 305 16.54 -4.12 -4.65
N TRP A 306 15.27 -4.05 -5.07
CA TRP A 306 14.91 -3.58 -6.42
C TRP A 306 14.19 -2.25 -6.36
N ASN A 307 14.51 -1.38 -7.33
CA ASN A 307 13.86 -0.08 -7.48
C ASN A 307 12.36 -0.26 -7.71
N SER A 308 11.57 0.67 -7.16
CA SER A 308 10.13 0.67 -7.37
C SER A 308 9.82 1.05 -8.82
N GLU A 309 9.30 0.10 -9.59
CA GLU A 309 8.83 0.32 -10.96
C GLU A 309 7.41 0.92 -10.97
N ARG A 310 7.18 1.98 -10.17
CA ARG A 310 5.85 2.58 -9.94
C ARG A 310 5.21 3.06 -11.24
N GLU A 311 5.99 3.74 -12.08
CA GLU A 311 5.50 4.22 -13.37
C GLU A 311 5.13 3.06 -14.30
N LEU A 312 5.90 1.97 -14.28
CA LEU A 312 5.61 0.77 -15.05
C LEU A 312 4.33 0.10 -14.55
N LEU A 313 4.18 -0.04 -13.22
CA LEU A 313 2.98 -0.60 -12.60
C LEU A 313 1.75 0.23 -12.96
N ALA A 314 1.78 1.54 -12.77
CA ALA A 314 0.67 2.43 -13.10
C ALA A 314 0.33 2.40 -14.61
N GLY A 315 1.34 2.40 -15.47
CA GLY A 315 1.15 2.28 -16.92
C GLY A 315 0.54 0.95 -17.33
N LEU A 316 0.95 -0.15 -16.68
CA LEU A 316 0.45 -1.50 -16.92
C LEU A 316 -0.99 -1.65 -16.41
N GLU A 317 -1.26 -1.14 -15.21
CA GLU A 317 -2.59 -1.09 -14.60
C GLU A 317 -3.59 -0.36 -15.51
N LYS A 318 -3.22 0.84 -15.98
CA LYS A 318 -4.00 1.61 -16.96
C LYS A 318 -4.22 0.86 -18.27
N LEU A 319 -3.19 0.20 -18.80
CA LEU A 319 -3.30 -0.52 -20.07
C LEU A 319 -4.22 -1.74 -19.97
N LEU A 320 -4.10 -2.52 -18.89
CA LEU A 320 -4.98 -3.66 -18.63
C LEU A 320 -6.42 -3.19 -18.40
N TYR A 321 -6.61 -2.04 -17.73
CA TYR A 321 -7.91 -1.39 -17.61
C TYR A 321 -8.50 -1.01 -18.97
N ASP A 322 -7.72 -0.37 -19.84
CA ASP A 322 -8.19 0.05 -21.18
C ASP A 322 -8.62 -1.17 -22.03
N ASP A 323 -7.92 -2.31 -21.92
CA ASP A 323 -8.34 -3.55 -22.60
C ASP A 323 -9.64 -4.13 -22.01
N MET A 324 -9.79 -4.13 -20.69
CA MET A 324 -11.02 -4.60 -20.03
C MET A 324 -12.22 -3.74 -20.43
N VAL A 325 -12.07 -2.41 -20.41
CA VAL A 325 -13.08 -1.46 -20.88
C VAL A 325 -13.44 -1.77 -22.34
N ARG A 326 -12.45 -1.97 -23.21
CA ARG A 326 -12.70 -2.36 -24.60
C ARG A 326 -13.47 -3.67 -24.72
N ALA A 327 -13.14 -4.69 -23.91
CA ALA A 327 -13.83 -5.97 -23.91
C ALA A 327 -15.30 -5.83 -23.42
N GLY A 328 -15.54 -5.05 -22.37
CA GLY A 328 -16.88 -4.80 -21.81
C GLY A 328 -17.75 -3.85 -22.62
N PHE A 329 -17.17 -2.93 -23.40
CA PHE A 329 -17.92 -2.06 -24.32
C PHE A 329 -18.04 -2.62 -25.75
N GLY A 330 -17.19 -3.58 -26.12
CA GLY A 330 -17.15 -4.16 -27.47
C GLY A 330 -18.06 -5.37 -27.69
N PHE A 331 -18.57 -5.98 -26.62
CA PHE A 331 -19.51 -7.11 -26.65
C PHE A 331 -20.76 -6.77 -25.83
N VAL A 332 -21.76 -6.19 -26.47
CA VAL A 332 -23.13 -6.22 -25.93
C VAL A 332 -23.97 -6.98 -26.95
N PRO A 333 -24.21 -8.28 -26.69
CA PRO A 333 -25.27 -8.70 -25.77
C PRO A 333 -24.76 -9.57 -24.61
N GLY A 334 -25.07 -9.19 -23.36
CA GLY A 334 -24.62 -9.92 -22.15
C GLY A 334 -24.31 -9.06 -20.92
N LEU A 335 -24.91 -7.86 -20.81
CA LEU A 335 -24.67 -6.91 -19.71
C LEU A 335 -25.02 -7.48 -18.30
N ASN A 336 -25.83 -8.53 -18.23
CA ASN A 336 -26.16 -9.22 -16.97
C ASN A 336 -24.94 -9.87 -16.32
N ASP A 337 -24.07 -10.54 -17.08
CA ASP A 337 -22.96 -11.32 -16.52
C ASP A 337 -21.94 -10.44 -15.79
N LEU A 338 -21.81 -9.17 -16.22
CA LEU A 338 -20.93 -8.16 -15.64
C LEU A 338 -21.50 -7.57 -14.34
N ILE A 339 -22.82 -7.42 -14.28
CA ILE A 339 -23.57 -7.02 -13.09
C ILE A 339 -23.47 -8.13 -12.04
N ASP A 340 -23.75 -9.37 -12.44
CA ASP A 340 -23.66 -10.57 -11.61
C ASP A 340 -22.24 -10.76 -11.03
N LEU A 341 -21.20 -10.42 -11.80
CA LEU A 341 -19.81 -10.47 -11.35
C LEU A 341 -19.47 -9.43 -10.28
N TYR A 342 -19.91 -8.19 -10.47
CA TYR A 342 -19.75 -7.14 -9.47
C TYR A 342 -20.51 -7.49 -8.19
N GLU A 343 -21.74 -7.96 -8.36
CA GLU A 343 -22.67 -8.31 -7.28
C GLU A 343 -22.14 -9.49 -6.46
N ALA A 344 -21.67 -10.55 -7.11
CA ALA A 344 -21.04 -11.69 -6.44
C ALA A 344 -19.74 -11.29 -5.71
N GLY A 345 -18.87 -10.52 -6.39
CA GLY A 345 -17.55 -10.15 -5.88
C GLY A 345 -17.61 -9.18 -4.70
N THR A 346 -18.42 -8.13 -4.81
CA THR A 346 -18.52 -7.06 -3.80
C THR A 346 -19.55 -7.36 -2.72
N GLY A 347 -20.51 -8.25 -3.01
CA GLY A 347 -21.68 -8.46 -2.16
C GLY A 347 -22.63 -7.26 -2.14
N LYS A 348 -22.53 -6.37 -3.13
CA LYS A 348 -23.36 -5.18 -3.23
C LYS A 348 -24.07 -5.12 -4.58
N ASN A 349 -25.31 -4.67 -4.57
CA ASN A 349 -26.11 -4.46 -5.77
C ASN A 349 -25.45 -3.41 -6.68
N PHE A 350 -25.26 -3.75 -7.95
CA PHE A 350 -24.55 -2.91 -8.91
C PHE A 350 -25.25 -1.57 -9.14
N PHE A 351 -26.57 -1.50 -8.98
CA PHE A 351 -27.32 -0.28 -9.22
C PHE A 351 -27.47 0.58 -7.96
N THR A 352 -27.75 -0.04 -6.81
CA THR A 352 -28.12 0.69 -5.58
C THR A 352 -26.97 0.87 -4.59
N ASP A 353 -25.87 0.10 -4.71
CA ASP A 353 -24.76 0.03 -3.74
C ASP A 353 -25.19 -0.51 -2.35
N GLU A 354 -26.39 -1.06 -2.25
CA GLU A 354 -26.88 -1.77 -1.06
C GLU A 354 -26.30 -3.18 -0.99
N TYR A 355 -26.10 -3.70 0.22
CA TYR A 355 -25.61 -5.07 0.39
C TYR A 355 -26.65 -6.09 -0.09
N LEU A 356 -26.18 -7.05 -0.87
CA LEU A 356 -26.97 -8.19 -1.33
C LEU A 356 -27.18 -9.15 -0.16
N THR A 357 -28.36 -9.76 -0.14
CA THR A 357 -28.62 -10.93 0.69
C THR A 357 -27.77 -12.12 0.24
N ASP A 358 -27.57 -13.09 1.12
CA ASP A 358 -26.80 -14.31 0.80
C ASP A 358 -27.38 -15.06 -0.42
N GLN A 359 -28.70 -15.00 -0.61
CA GLN A 359 -29.38 -15.59 -1.75
C GLN A 359 -29.11 -14.83 -3.05
N GLU A 360 -29.17 -13.50 -3.04
CA GLU A 360 -28.86 -12.67 -4.23
C GLU A 360 -27.40 -12.80 -4.62
N ARG A 361 -26.49 -12.85 -3.63
CA ARG A 361 -25.07 -13.04 -3.88
C ARG A 361 -24.77 -14.43 -4.47
N PHE A 362 -25.49 -15.45 -4.02
CA PHE A 362 -25.41 -16.80 -4.58
C PHE A 362 -25.96 -16.86 -6.02
N MET A 363 -27.06 -16.17 -6.31
CA MET A 363 -27.63 -16.09 -7.66
C MET A 363 -26.73 -15.33 -8.62
N ALA A 364 -26.12 -14.24 -8.16
CA ALA A 364 -25.09 -13.51 -8.90
C ALA A 364 -23.88 -14.41 -9.20
N ALA A 365 -23.43 -15.21 -8.21
CA ALA A 365 -22.36 -16.19 -8.43
C ALA A 365 -22.74 -17.30 -9.42
N ILE A 366 -24.00 -17.75 -9.44
CA ILE A 366 -24.52 -18.72 -10.42
C ILE A 366 -24.58 -18.12 -11.83
N GLY A 367 -25.00 -16.86 -11.97
CA GLY A 367 -25.02 -16.15 -13.26
C GLY A 367 -23.64 -16.15 -13.93
N VAL A 368 -22.59 -15.94 -13.14
CA VAL A 368 -21.19 -15.99 -13.59
C VAL A 368 -20.75 -17.40 -13.99
N LEU A 369 -21.22 -18.44 -13.29
CA LEU A 369 -20.86 -19.83 -13.54
C LEU A 369 -21.59 -20.47 -14.73
N ALA A 370 -22.79 -19.98 -15.07
CA ALA A 370 -23.58 -20.46 -16.20
C ALA A 370 -23.10 -19.91 -17.56
N GLY A 371 -22.29 -18.84 -17.56
CA GLY A 371 -21.64 -18.29 -18.75
C GLY A 371 -20.46 -19.15 -19.23
N SER A 372 -20.19 -19.14 -20.53
CA SER A 372 -19.12 -19.93 -21.17
C SER A 372 -17.75 -19.73 -20.48
N GLY A 373 -16.77 -20.63 -20.69
CA GLY A 373 -15.41 -20.50 -20.11
C GLY A 373 -14.64 -19.20 -20.44
N GLU A 374 -15.23 -18.30 -21.25
CA GLU A 374 -14.80 -16.92 -21.47
C GLU A 374 -15.22 -15.99 -20.32
N ALA A 375 -16.40 -16.18 -19.74
CA ALA A 375 -16.91 -15.47 -18.56
C ALA A 375 -16.06 -15.76 -17.31
N TYR A 376 -15.64 -17.00 -17.10
CA TYR A 376 -14.74 -17.35 -16.00
C TYR A 376 -13.37 -16.66 -16.11
N ARG A 377 -12.83 -16.53 -17.34
CA ARG A 377 -11.60 -15.79 -17.62
C ARG A 377 -11.77 -14.29 -17.42
N TYR A 378 -12.97 -13.75 -17.64
CA TYR A 378 -13.29 -12.35 -17.36
C TYR A 378 -13.48 -12.10 -15.86
N ALA A 379 -14.15 -13.02 -15.15
CA ALA A 379 -14.31 -13.01 -13.70
C ALA A 379 -12.97 -12.99 -12.98
N ASP A 380 -12.05 -13.86 -13.38
CA ASP A 380 -10.69 -13.90 -12.86
C ASP A 380 -9.95 -12.57 -13.05
N LYS A 381 -10.13 -11.90 -14.21
CA LYS A 381 -9.54 -10.57 -14.48
C LYS A 381 -10.13 -9.48 -13.59
N VAL A 382 -11.43 -9.49 -13.33
CA VAL A 382 -12.11 -8.50 -12.46
C VAL A 382 -11.74 -8.72 -11.00
N LEU A 383 -11.78 -9.96 -10.50
CA LEU A 383 -11.46 -10.29 -9.11
C LEU A 383 -10.01 -10.00 -8.74
N HIS A 384 -9.08 -10.14 -9.70
CA HIS A 384 -7.67 -9.82 -9.47
C HIS A 384 -7.27 -8.40 -9.94
N GLY A 385 -8.22 -7.66 -10.52
CA GLY A 385 -8.10 -6.24 -10.84
C GLY A 385 -8.13 -5.36 -9.58
N PRO A 386 -7.63 -4.12 -9.62
CA PRO A 386 -7.79 -3.14 -8.55
C PRO A 386 -9.26 -2.85 -8.21
N VAL A 387 -9.55 -2.63 -6.92
CA VAL A 387 -10.93 -2.45 -6.42
C VAL A 387 -11.63 -1.24 -7.03
N SER A 388 -10.88 -0.18 -7.37
CA SER A 388 -11.39 1.00 -8.08
C SER A 388 -12.03 0.69 -9.45
N TYR A 389 -11.82 -0.51 -9.99
CA TYR A 389 -12.32 -0.93 -11.30
C TYR A 389 -13.82 -1.14 -11.28
N ALA A 390 -14.30 -1.75 -10.20
CA ALA A 390 -15.71 -2.03 -9.98
C ALA A 390 -16.51 -0.71 -9.90
N ASP A 391 -15.99 0.25 -9.13
CA ASP A 391 -16.60 1.57 -8.92
C ASP A 391 -16.57 2.44 -10.19
N ASP A 392 -15.47 2.43 -10.95
CA ASP A 392 -15.38 3.22 -12.19
C ASP A 392 -16.24 2.65 -13.33
N VAL A 393 -16.39 1.33 -13.41
CA VAL A 393 -17.32 0.68 -14.36
C VAL A 393 -18.76 1.03 -13.98
N GLN A 394 -19.12 0.94 -12.70
CA GLN A 394 -20.43 1.36 -12.19
C GLN A 394 -20.70 2.84 -12.49
N LYS A 395 -19.72 3.71 -12.28
CA LYS A 395 -19.79 5.15 -12.57
C LYS A 395 -19.99 5.44 -14.06
N LYS A 396 -19.18 4.84 -14.94
CA LYS A 396 -19.31 5.00 -16.40
C LYS A 396 -20.61 4.41 -16.93
N TYR A 397 -21.06 3.29 -16.40
CA TYR A 397 -22.35 2.71 -16.75
C TYR A 397 -23.51 3.65 -16.34
N ARG A 398 -23.47 4.23 -15.13
CA ARG A 398 -24.43 5.25 -14.68
C ARG A 398 -24.42 6.49 -15.60
N GLN A 399 -23.24 6.89 -16.10
CA GLN A 399 -23.12 7.97 -17.08
C GLN A 399 -23.75 7.60 -18.43
N ILE A 400 -23.57 6.36 -18.90
CA ILE A 400 -24.11 5.88 -20.18
C ILE A 400 -25.63 5.67 -20.12
N LYS A 401 -26.15 5.11 -19.02
CA LYS A 401 -27.60 4.97 -18.80
C LYS A 401 -28.30 6.33 -18.74
N ASN A 402 -27.60 7.37 -18.28
CA ASN A 402 -28.11 8.74 -18.18
C ASN A 402 -27.48 9.67 -19.23
N MET A 403 -27.00 9.15 -20.37
CA MET A 403 -26.19 9.89 -21.33
C MET A 403 -26.95 11.09 -21.94
N GLU A 404 -28.27 10.99 -22.07
CA GLU A 404 -29.13 12.10 -22.48
C GLU A 404 -29.15 13.20 -21.41
N SER A 405 -29.37 12.84 -20.14
CA SER A 405 -29.28 13.78 -19.01
C SER A 405 -27.88 14.40 -18.86
N TYR A 406 -26.82 13.66 -19.21
CA TYR A 406 -25.45 14.17 -19.12
C TYR A 406 -25.14 15.18 -20.24
N LYS A 407 -25.56 14.91 -21.48
CA LYS A 407 -25.49 15.89 -22.58
C LYS A 407 -26.30 17.14 -22.26
N THR A 408 -27.46 16.96 -21.63
CA THR A 408 -28.30 18.06 -21.14
C THR A 408 -27.62 18.87 -20.04
N LEU A 409 -26.94 18.23 -19.09
CA LEU A 409 -26.14 18.91 -18.05
C LEU A 409 -24.93 19.63 -18.63
N GLU A 410 -24.24 19.02 -19.61
CA GLU A 410 -23.10 19.65 -20.27
C GLU A 410 -23.54 20.91 -21.03
N LYS A 411 -24.70 20.86 -21.70
CA LYS A 411 -25.31 22.03 -22.33
C LYS A 411 -25.68 23.08 -21.28
N LEU A 412 -26.41 22.69 -20.23
CA LEU A 412 -26.77 23.56 -19.10
C LEU A 412 -25.56 24.20 -18.42
N SER A 413 -24.44 23.48 -18.30
CA SER A 413 -23.23 24.00 -17.66
C SER A 413 -22.58 25.12 -18.48
N ARG A 414 -22.67 25.04 -19.81
CA ARG A 414 -22.21 26.14 -20.69
C ARG A 414 -23.16 27.32 -20.61
N ASP A 415 -24.48 27.05 -20.63
CA ASP A 415 -25.50 28.09 -20.50
C ASP A 415 -25.31 28.83 -19.15
N VAL A 416 -25.07 28.09 -18.06
CA VAL A 416 -24.80 28.62 -16.70
C VAL A 416 -23.67 29.64 -16.65
N GLU A 417 -22.58 29.44 -17.41
CA GLU A 417 -21.44 30.36 -17.43
C GLU A 417 -21.85 31.77 -17.90
N GLU A 418 -22.94 31.87 -18.67
CA GLU A 418 -23.50 33.16 -19.14
C GLU A 418 -24.29 33.92 -18.07
N LEU A 419 -24.67 33.26 -16.95
CA LEU A 419 -25.55 33.86 -15.93
C LEU A 419 -24.84 34.82 -14.97
N ASN A 420 -23.50 34.90 -15.05
CA ASN A 420 -22.67 35.77 -14.21
C ASN A 420 -22.95 35.63 -12.69
N ILE A 421 -23.30 34.42 -12.25
CA ILE A 421 -23.44 34.06 -10.83
C ILE A 421 -22.02 33.87 -10.28
N SER A 422 -21.71 34.50 -9.15
CA SER A 422 -20.35 34.42 -8.58
C SER A 422 -19.90 32.98 -8.34
N HIS A 423 -18.62 32.72 -8.62
CA HIS A 423 -18.00 31.40 -8.44
C HIS A 423 -17.96 30.91 -6.99
N ASP A 424 -18.26 31.76 -6.00
CA ASP A 424 -18.33 31.39 -4.58
C ASP A 424 -19.64 30.65 -4.20
N TRP A 425 -20.63 30.60 -5.11
CA TRP A 425 -21.88 29.86 -4.90
C TRP A 425 -21.65 28.35 -4.91
N ARG A 426 -22.30 27.65 -3.97
CA ARG A 426 -22.23 26.19 -3.92
C ARG A 426 -23.09 25.58 -5.02
N VAL A 427 -22.46 24.87 -5.94
CA VAL A 427 -23.13 24.20 -7.05
C VAL A 427 -23.52 22.77 -6.65
N LYS A 428 -24.79 22.40 -6.87
CA LYS A 428 -25.30 21.04 -6.68
C LYS A 428 -26.13 20.61 -7.88
N VAL A 429 -26.20 19.30 -8.11
CA VAL A 429 -27.07 18.75 -9.16
C VAL A 429 -28.44 18.48 -8.55
N SER A 430 -29.49 19.09 -9.09
CA SER A 430 -30.86 18.91 -8.60
C SER A 430 -31.44 17.59 -9.13
N LYS A 431 -32.09 16.83 -8.24
CA LYS A 431 -32.68 15.52 -8.56
C LYS A 431 -34.18 15.53 -8.25
N GLY A 432 -34.96 14.90 -9.13
CA GLY A 432 -36.38 14.66 -8.92
C GLY A 432 -36.66 13.54 -7.93
N SER A 433 -37.94 13.30 -7.63
CA SER A 433 -38.41 12.22 -6.74
C SER A 433 -37.98 10.83 -7.21
N LYS A 434 -37.81 10.62 -8.52
CA LYS A 434 -37.30 9.38 -9.11
C LYS A 434 -35.77 9.34 -9.25
N LYS A 435 -35.03 10.23 -8.57
CA LYS A 435 -33.56 10.39 -8.66
C LYS A 435 -33.05 10.76 -10.06
N GLU A 436 -33.94 11.11 -10.98
CA GLU A 436 -33.60 11.66 -12.30
C GLU A 436 -32.98 13.06 -12.14
N LEU A 437 -31.99 13.34 -12.98
CA LEU A 437 -31.32 14.63 -13.00
C LEU A 437 -32.28 15.68 -13.57
N GLN A 438 -32.58 16.72 -12.79
CA GLN A 438 -33.55 17.74 -13.18
C GLN A 438 -32.92 19.09 -13.54
N GLY A 439 -31.68 19.36 -13.13
CA GLY A 439 -30.98 20.62 -13.42
C GLY A 439 -29.79 20.89 -12.50
N ILE A 440 -29.28 22.10 -12.53
CA ILE A 440 -28.18 22.59 -11.67
C ILE A 440 -28.75 23.60 -10.67
N GLU A 441 -28.34 23.52 -9.41
CA GLU A 441 -28.77 24.41 -8.33
C GLU A 441 -27.55 25.14 -7.75
N PHE A 442 -27.64 26.46 -7.69
CA PHE A 442 -26.69 27.36 -7.06
C PHE A 442 -27.27 27.80 -5.73
N LEU A 443 -26.50 27.60 -4.66
CA LEU A 443 -26.85 28.01 -3.30
C LEU A 443 -25.92 29.13 -2.86
N ASP A 444 -26.47 30.25 -2.40
CA ASP A 444 -25.67 31.36 -1.88
C ASP A 444 -24.81 30.86 -0.70
N PRO A 445 -23.52 31.24 -0.64
CA PRO A 445 -22.60 30.74 0.38
C PRO A 445 -22.93 31.26 1.78
N ASN A 446 -23.60 32.40 1.89
CA ASN A 446 -23.97 33.05 3.15
C ASN A 446 -25.42 32.74 3.56
N ASN A 447 -26.28 32.32 2.63
CA ASN A 447 -27.67 31.98 2.91
C ASN A 447 -28.20 30.88 1.98
N ASP A 448 -28.27 29.63 2.46
CA ASP A 448 -28.74 28.49 1.67
C ASP A 448 -30.25 28.51 1.34
N HIS A 449 -31.00 29.46 1.90
CA HIS A 449 -32.37 29.74 1.50
C HIS A 449 -32.47 30.56 0.21
N ILE A 450 -31.37 31.14 -0.29
CA ILE A 450 -31.29 31.78 -1.60
C ILE A 450 -30.79 30.75 -2.61
N ARG A 451 -31.61 30.46 -3.62
CA ARG A 451 -31.35 29.39 -4.58
C ARG A 451 -31.69 29.85 -5.99
N VAL A 452 -30.77 29.59 -6.92
CA VAL A 452 -31.00 29.72 -8.36
C VAL A 452 -30.92 28.33 -8.96
N ARG A 453 -32.00 27.87 -9.61
CA ARG A 453 -32.05 26.56 -10.26
C ARG A 453 -32.15 26.73 -11.76
N VAL A 454 -31.22 26.16 -12.50
CA VAL A 454 -31.21 26.14 -13.96
C VAL A 454 -31.66 24.77 -14.44
N MET A 455 -32.69 24.74 -15.26
CA MET A 455 -33.43 23.54 -15.63
C MET A 455 -33.46 23.41 -17.17
N PRO A 456 -33.38 22.19 -17.74
CA PRO A 456 -33.20 22.00 -19.18
C PRO A 456 -34.46 22.14 -20.04
N GLY A 457 -35.59 22.44 -19.43
CA GLY A 457 -36.90 22.44 -20.09
C GLY A 457 -37.59 21.07 -20.12
N LYS A 458 -38.91 21.12 -20.27
CA LYS A 458 -39.82 19.97 -20.36
C LYS A 458 -40.82 20.24 -21.50
N PRO A 459 -40.57 19.76 -22.73
CA PRO A 459 -41.35 20.16 -23.92
C PRO A 459 -42.87 20.04 -23.78
N ASN A 460 -43.34 19.06 -23.00
CA ASN A 460 -44.76 18.79 -22.76
C ASN A 460 -45.30 19.40 -21.45
N SER A 461 -44.60 20.37 -20.86
CA SER A 461 -45.04 21.01 -19.63
C SER A 461 -46.32 21.83 -19.83
N GLU A 462 -47.16 21.86 -18.80
CA GLU A 462 -48.35 22.71 -18.73
C GLU A 462 -47.98 24.20 -18.64
N TYR A 463 -46.85 24.50 -17.98
CA TYR A 463 -46.26 25.84 -17.92
C TYR A 463 -45.47 26.12 -19.20
N ARG A 464 -45.94 27.10 -19.96
CA ARG A 464 -45.36 27.52 -21.24
C ARG A 464 -43.87 27.86 -21.10
N ASN A 465 -43.49 28.58 -20.05
CA ASN A 465 -42.12 29.04 -19.85
C ASN A 465 -41.16 27.91 -19.47
N SER A 466 -41.67 26.75 -19.06
CA SER A 466 -40.84 25.60 -18.69
C SER A 466 -40.64 24.59 -19.82
N ARG A 467 -41.16 24.88 -21.03
CA ARG A 467 -41.03 23.99 -22.18
C ARG A 467 -39.61 23.95 -22.75
N ASP A 468 -38.93 25.09 -22.71
CA ASP A 468 -37.51 25.27 -23.02
C ASP A 468 -36.69 25.43 -21.73
N ALA A 469 -35.37 25.59 -21.84
CA ALA A 469 -34.52 25.82 -20.67
C ALA A 469 -34.98 27.07 -19.89
N TYR A 470 -35.01 26.96 -18.57
CA TYR A 470 -35.56 27.98 -17.69
C TYR A 470 -34.82 28.03 -16.35
N ILE A 471 -35.04 29.12 -15.63
CA ILE A 471 -34.46 29.41 -14.33
C ILE A 471 -35.57 29.57 -13.31
N ARG A 472 -35.37 29.05 -12.10
CA ARG A 472 -36.20 29.36 -10.94
C ARG A 472 -35.34 30.05 -9.90
N VAL A 473 -35.80 31.19 -9.42
CA VAL A 473 -35.18 31.90 -8.30
C VAL A 473 -36.07 31.73 -7.08
N SER A 474 -35.47 31.35 -5.96
CA SER A 474 -36.17 31.33 -4.68
C SER A 474 -35.34 31.96 -3.57
N LYS A 475 -36.03 32.61 -2.64
CA LYS A 475 -35.46 33.15 -1.40
C LYS A 475 -36.44 32.88 -0.27
N ASP A 476 -35.96 32.28 0.82
CA ASP A 476 -36.76 31.95 2.01
C ASP A 476 -38.00 31.10 1.67
N GLY A 477 -37.82 30.17 0.72
CA GLY A 477 -38.88 29.27 0.25
C GLY A 477 -39.90 29.92 -0.70
N LYS A 478 -39.75 31.20 -1.05
CA LYS A 478 -40.65 31.93 -1.96
C LYS A 478 -40.02 32.12 -3.33
N TYR A 479 -40.82 31.96 -4.38
CA TYR A 479 -40.40 32.11 -5.77
C TYR A 479 -40.61 33.53 -6.26
N TYR A 480 -39.79 33.92 -7.24
CA TYR A 480 -39.81 35.24 -7.85
C TYR A 480 -39.93 35.12 -9.37
N ASP A 481 -40.60 36.08 -9.99
CA ASP A 481 -40.72 36.19 -11.44
C ASP A 481 -39.47 36.80 -12.09
N LYS A 482 -39.48 36.96 -13.42
CA LYS A 482 -38.37 37.54 -14.18
C LYS A 482 -38.04 39.01 -13.84
N ASN A 483 -38.96 39.70 -13.17
CA ASN A 483 -38.79 41.10 -12.75
C ASN A 483 -38.32 41.22 -11.29
N GLY A 484 -38.07 40.09 -10.61
CA GLY A 484 -37.73 40.09 -9.18
C GLY A 484 -38.94 40.31 -8.27
N ILE A 485 -40.17 40.15 -8.78
CA ILE A 485 -41.41 40.29 -8.01
C ILE A 485 -41.73 38.93 -7.37
N LYS A 486 -41.98 38.96 -6.05
CA LYS A 486 -42.37 37.78 -5.28
C LYS A 486 -43.74 37.27 -5.75
N LEU A 487 -43.85 35.97 -5.95
CA LEU A 487 -45.10 35.31 -6.32
C LEU A 487 -45.87 34.85 -5.07
N GLU A 488 -47.19 35.05 -5.08
CA GLU A 488 -48.09 34.62 -4.00
C GLU A 488 -48.35 33.10 -4.02
N VAL A 489 -48.40 32.51 -5.21
CA VAL A 489 -48.60 31.08 -5.42
C VAL A 489 -47.27 30.47 -5.85
N GLU A 490 -46.88 29.41 -5.16
CA GLU A 490 -45.71 28.64 -5.52
C GLU A 490 -46.02 27.81 -6.78
N ASP A 491 -45.09 27.75 -7.73
CA ASP A 491 -45.20 26.94 -8.96
C ASP A 491 -46.18 27.46 -10.03
N THR A 492 -46.18 28.76 -10.32
CA THR A 492 -46.88 29.32 -11.50
C THR A 492 -46.00 29.33 -12.75
N ASP A 493 -46.57 29.58 -13.94
CA ASP A 493 -45.81 29.77 -15.18
C ASP A 493 -44.75 30.89 -15.03
N ASP A 494 -45.07 31.95 -14.30
CA ASP A 494 -44.15 33.06 -14.01
C ASP A 494 -42.98 32.68 -13.10
N SER A 495 -43.11 31.60 -12.31
CA SER A 495 -41.99 31.07 -11.49
C SER A 495 -40.93 30.34 -12.31
N HIS A 496 -41.21 30.10 -13.60
CA HIS A 496 -40.31 29.49 -14.58
C HIS A 496 -39.81 30.62 -15.49
N ILE A 497 -38.67 31.22 -15.19
CA ILE A 497 -38.12 32.33 -15.97
C ILE A 497 -37.43 31.74 -17.20
N PRO A 498 -37.87 32.00 -18.45
CA PRO A 498 -37.16 31.52 -19.63
C PRO A 498 -35.69 31.92 -19.57
N PHE A 499 -34.78 31.03 -19.97
CA PHE A 499 -33.33 31.25 -19.76
C PHE A 499 -32.84 32.61 -20.30
N GLY A 500 -33.25 32.98 -21.53
CA GLY A 500 -32.88 34.26 -22.14
C GLY A 500 -33.59 35.50 -21.58
N ASP A 501 -34.61 35.33 -20.73
CA ASP A 501 -35.32 36.40 -20.03
C ASP A 501 -34.74 36.67 -18.63
N PHE A 502 -33.79 35.85 -18.17
CA PHE A 502 -33.21 35.99 -16.85
C PHE A 502 -32.20 37.13 -16.79
N ASP A 503 -32.48 38.11 -15.94
CA ASP A 503 -31.59 39.23 -15.65
C ASP A 503 -31.27 39.23 -14.14
N ILE A 504 -30.03 38.85 -13.81
CA ILE A 504 -29.54 38.75 -12.42
C ILE A 504 -29.67 40.10 -11.67
N SER A 505 -29.63 41.24 -12.38
CA SER A 505 -29.75 42.57 -11.77
C SER A 505 -31.14 42.83 -11.15
N LYS A 506 -32.16 42.05 -11.54
CA LYS A 506 -33.50 42.09 -10.94
C LYS A 506 -33.56 41.45 -9.56
N PHE A 507 -32.50 40.76 -9.14
CA PHE A 507 -32.41 40.05 -7.88
C PHE A 507 -31.25 40.61 -7.05
N PRO A 508 -31.38 41.78 -6.41
CA PRO A 508 -30.27 42.49 -5.77
C PRO A 508 -29.63 41.75 -4.58
N TRP A 509 -30.26 40.68 -4.09
CA TRP A 509 -29.69 39.78 -3.07
C TRP A 509 -28.86 38.64 -3.66
N ILE A 510 -28.85 38.48 -4.98
CA ILE A 510 -27.92 37.61 -5.70
C ILE A 510 -26.74 38.50 -6.07
N LYS A 511 -25.64 38.41 -5.33
CA LYS A 511 -24.48 39.26 -5.60
C LYS A 511 -23.89 38.88 -6.97
N PRO A 512 -23.84 39.81 -7.94
CA PRO A 512 -23.07 39.57 -9.16
C PRO A 512 -21.59 39.46 -8.78
N GLU A 513 -20.83 38.73 -9.58
CA GLU A 513 -19.38 38.73 -9.47
C GLU A 513 -18.88 40.18 -9.60
N VAL A 514 -18.21 40.67 -8.56
CA VAL A 514 -17.60 42.00 -8.59
C VAL A 514 -16.34 41.86 -9.43
N GLU A 515 -16.32 42.44 -10.63
CA GLU A 515 -15.12 42.53 -11.48
C GLU A 515 -13.93 43.17 -10.75
#